data_AF-A0A0H3M170-F1
#
_entry.id   AF-A0A0H3M170-F1
#
_cell.length_a   1.000
_cell.length_b   1.000
_cell.length_c   1.000
_cell.angle_alpha   90.00
_cell.angle_beta   90.00
_cell.angle_gamma   90.00
#
_symmetry.space_group_name_H-M   'P 1'
#
loop_
_entity.id
_entity.type
_entity.pdbx_description
1 polymer ?
#
loop_
_entity_poly.entity_id
_entity_poly.type
_entity_poly.pdbx_seq_one_letter_code
_entity_poly.pdbx_strand_id
1 'polypeptide(L)'
;MIVRIFFIILLLLGSGCTLINMYHGYPASEMSLWDKIKVGDSDSQVTQLIGIPCIIEDNIWYYVSYSVYKKRFFSTKEYESSMLKLTFDPQNKKVVEIKNLKINRTQVMQLLKKDTQITGINDSPLRRFGRGLLN
;
A
#
# COMPACT_ATOMS: atom_id res chain seq x y z
N MET A 1 40.57 32.55 -7.37
CA MET A 1 40.57 31.28 -6.60
C MET A 1 39.35 31.15 -5.68
N ILE A 2 39.03 32.17 -4.88
CA ILE A 2 37.91 32.18 -3.91
C ILE A 2 36.53 31.89 -4.55
N VAL A 3 36.22 32.46 -5.71
CA VAL A 3 34.93 32.26 -6.41
C VAL A 3 34.69 30.80 -6.80
N ARG A 4 35.75 30.07 -7.20
CA ARG A 4 35.67 28.64 -7.51
C ARG A 4 35.37 27.79 -6.27
N ILE A 5 35.99 28.13 -5.14
CA ILE A 5 35.78 27.44 -3.86
C ILE A 5 34.33 27.65 -3.38
N PHE A 6 33.81 28.87 -3.52
CA PHE A 6 32.43 29.19 -3.15
C PHE A 6 31.40 28.38 -3.97
N PHE A 7 31.65 28.23 -5.28
CA PHE A 7 30.80 27.42 -6.16
C PHE A 7 30.80 25.93 -5.80
N ILE A 8 31.96 25.38 -5.41
CA ILE A 8 32.07 23.96 -5.02
C ILE A 8 31.32 23.69 -3.70
N ILE A 9 31.42 24.61 -2.73
CA ILE A 9 30.70 24.52 -1.46
C ILE A 9 29.18 24.60 -1.69
N LEU A 10 28.72 25.50 -2.57
CA LEU A 10 27.30 25.63 -2.91
C LEU A 10 26.75 24.37 -3.59
N LEU A 11 27.53 23.72 -4.46
CA LEU A 11 27.16 22.47 -5.14
C LEU A 11 27.09 21.28 -4.18
N LEU A 12 27.98 21.21 -3.19
CA LEU A 12 27.95 20.17 -2.16
C LEU A 12 26.74 20.31 -1.23
N LEU A 13 26.35 21.54 -0.87
CA LEU A 13 25.20 21.81 0.00
C LEU A 13 23.84 21.52 -0.66
N GLY A 14 23.76 21.51 -1.99
CA GLY A 14 22.51 21.23 -2.73
C GLY A 14 22.17 19.74 -2.90
N SER A 15 23.12 18.83 -2.67
CA SER A 15 22.99 17.40 -3.03
C SER A 15 22.23 16.54 -2.01
N GLY A 16 21.83 17.08 -0.86
CA GLY A 16 21.34 16.30 0.27
C GLY A 16 19.82 16.11 0.38
N CYS A 17 19.04 16.42 -0.68
CA CYS A 17 17.59 16.57 -0.59
C CYS A 17 16.65 15.46 -1.17
N THR A 18 16.91 14.16 -0.95
CA THR A 18 15.92 13.06 -1.21
C THR A 18 14.83 12.83 -0.13
N LEU A 19 13.54 12.94 -0.48
CA LEU A 19 12.43 12.44 0.35
C LEU A 19 12.39 10.91 0.26
N ILE A 20 12.23 10.23 1.40
CA ILE A 20 12.07 8.76 1.43
C ILE A 20 10.60 8.45 1.67
N ASN A 21 9.94 7.95 0.63
CA ASN A 21 8.58 7.42 0.69
C ASN A 21 8.65 5.90 0.63
N MET A 22 8.15 5.21 1.64
CA MET A 22 8.05 3.74 1.64
C MET A 22 6.58 3.34 1.57
N TYR A 23 6.23 2.55 0.55
CA TYR A 23 4.88 2.02 0.36
C TYR A 23 4.87 0.52 0.64
N HIS A 24 3.83 0.05 1.31
CA HIS A 24 3.66 -1.35 1.68
C HIS A 24 2.20 -1.78 1.53
N GLY A 25 2.00 -3.06 1.30
CA GLY A 25 0.71 -3.64 0.90
C GLY A 25 0.30 -3.15 -0.47
N TYR A 26 -0.94 -2.71 -0.60
CA TYR A 26 -1.47 -2.16 -1.84
C TYR A 26 -0.99 -0.72 -2.04
N PRO A 27 -0.49 -0.32 -3.22
CA PRO A 27 -0.08 1.06 -3.46
C PRO A 27 -1.28 1.99 -3.53
N ALA A 28 -1.13 3.23 -3.05
CA ALA A 28 -2.23 4.19 -2.94
C ALA A 28 -2.93 4.49 -4.29
N SER A 29 -2.19 4.46 -5.40
CA SER A 29 -2.73 4.59 -6.75
C SER A 29 -3.79 3.53 -7.09
N GLU A 30 -3.69 2.36 -6.46
CA GLU A 30 -4.56 1.22 -6.73
C GLU A 30 -5.74 1.10 -5.77
N MET A 31 -5.76 1.90 -4.71
CA MET A 31 -6.94 1.98 -3.83
C MET A 31 -8.19 2.43 -4.60
N SER A 32 -8.03 3.18 -5.70
CA SER A 32 -9.13 3.53 -6.61
C SER A 32 -9.85 2.32 -7.23
N LEU A 33 -9.20 1.15 -7.25
CA LEU A 33 -9.81 -0.10 -7.71
C LEU A 33 -10.70 -0.74 -6.65
N TRP A 34 -10.53 -0.38 -5.37
CA TRP A 34 -11.39 -0.87 -4.29
C TRP A 34 -12.84 -0.41 -4.49
N ASP A 35 -13.02 0.80 -5.00
CA ASP A 35 -14.33 1.37 -5.31
C ASP A 35 -15.05 0.66 -6.48
N LYS A 36 -14.34 -0.18 -7.24
CA LYS A 36 -14.91 -0.96 -8.35
C LYS A 36 -15.53 -2.28 -7.89
N ILE A 37 -15.25 -2.73 -6.66
CA ILE A 37 -15.81 -3.95 -6.09
C ILE A 37 -17.25 -3.69 -5.68
N LYS A 38 -18.13 -4.66 -5.97
CA LYS A 38 -19.54 -4.60 -5.66
C LYS A 38 -19.97 -5.79 -4.84
N VAL A 39 -21.02 -5.57 -4.04
CA VAL A 39 -21.73 -6.66 -3.37
C VAL A 39 -22.28 -7.60 -4.46
N GLY A 40 -22.04 -8.89 -4.29
CA GLY A 40 -22.37 -9.94 -5.26
C GLY A 40 -21.22 -10.41 -6.14
N ASP A 41 -20.09 -9.68 -6.18
CA ASP A 41 -18.88 -10.12 -6.90
C ASP A 41 -18.33 -11.41 -6.29
N SER A 42 -17.81 -12.32 -7.12
CA SER A 42 -17.17 -13.54 -6.63
C SER A 42 -15.74 -13.29 -6.15
N ASP A 43 -15.26 -14.17 -5.27
CA ASP A 43 -13.85 -14.21 -4.82
C ASP A 43 -12.83 -14.16 -5.98
N SER A 44 -13.10 -14.89 -7.06
CA SER A 44 -12.28 -14.91 -8.28
C SER A 44 -12.29 -13.57 -9.01
N GLN A 45 -13.47 -12.93 -9.16
CA GLN A 45 -13.58 -11.61 -9.78
C GLN A 45 -12.82 -10.54 -8.99
N VAL A 46 -12.96 -10.55 -7.66
CA VAL A 46 -12.23 -9.66 -6.76
C VAL A 46 -10.72 -9.86 -6.91
N THR A 47 -10.28 -11.12 -6.89
CA THR A 47 -8.85 -11.46 -7.00
C THR A 47 -8.26 -11.05 -8.36
N GLN A 48 -9.02 -11.19 -9.44
CA GLN A 48 -8.59 -10.73 -10.77
C GLN A 48 -8.48 -9.21 -10.83
N LEU A 49 -9.45 -8.50 -10.26
CA LEU A 49 -9.54 -7.05 -10.30
C LEU A 49 -8.46 -6.36 -9.46
N ILE A 50 -8.37 -6.75 -8.18
CA ILE A 50 -7.52 -6.05 -7.21
C ILE A 50 -6.34 -6.89 -6.72
N GLY A 51 -6.40 -8.21 -6.81
CA GLY A 51 -5.29 -9.10 -6.44
C GLY A 51 -5.59 -9.95 -5.22
N ILE A 52 -4.55 -10.60 -4.68
CA ILE A 52 -4.67 -11.51 -3.54
C ILE A 52 -4.70 -10.72 -2.23
N PRO A 53 -5.64 -10.98 -1.31
CA PRO A 53 -5.71 -10.26 -0.04
C PRO A 53 -4.44 -10.42 0.80
N CYS A 54 -4.16 -9.41 1.62
CA CYS A 54 -3.03 -9.44 2.55
C CYS A 54 -3.25 -10.43 3.71
N ILE A 55 -4.50 -10.54 4.16
CA ILE A 55 -4.91 -11.39 5.29
C ILE A 55 -6.26 -12.03 4.93
N ILE A 56 -6.37 -13.32 5.22
CA ILE A 56 -7.62 -14.08 5.12
C ILE A 56 -7.93 -14.62 6.52
N GLU A 57 -9.07 -14.23 7.07
CA GLU A 57 -9.64 -14.80 8.30
C GLU A 57 -11.00 -15.41 7.93
N ASP A 58 -11.04 -16.73 7.76
CA ASP A 58 -12.24 -17.46 7.30
C ASP A 58 -12.81 -16.91 5.98
N ASN A 59 -14.01 -16.33 6.04
CA ASN A 59 -14.73 -15.70 4.93
C ASN A 59 -14.50 -14.19 4.84
N ILE A 60 -13.55 -13.64 5.60
CA ILE A 60 -13.24 -12.22 5.65
C ILE A 60 -11.85 -11.99 5.07
N TRP A 61 -11.78 -11.12 4.07
CA TRP A 61 -10.53 -10.75 3.42
C TRP A 61 -10.18 -9.31 3.76
N TYR A 62 -8.91 -9.09 4.08
CA TYR A 62 -8.38 -7.76 4.35
C TYR A 62 -7.31 -7.38 3.34
N TYR A 63 -7.51 -6.22 2.73
CA TYR A 63 -6.58 -5.56 1.85
C TYR A 63 -6.05 -4.34 2.58
N VAL A 64 -4.74 -4.29 2.80
CA VAL A 64 -4.12 -3.23 3.59
C VAL A 64 -3.19 -2.43 2.69
N SER A 65 -3.31 -1.12 2.76
CA SER A 65 -2.41 -0.16 2.13
C SER A 65 -1.85 0.75 3.21
N TYR A 66 -0.52 0.87 3.30
CA TYR A 66 0.06 1.90 4.15
C TYR A 66 1.31 2.53 3.53
N SER A 67 1.46 3.82 3.78
CA SER A 67 2.62 4.61 3.40
C SER A 67 3.26 5.26 4.62
N VAL A 68 4.59 5.27 4.62
CA VAL A 68 5.40 5.91 5.64
C VAL A 68 6.17 7.05 5.00
N TYR A 69 5.91 8.26 5.45
CA TYR A 69 6.58 9.47 4.97
C TYR A 69 7.50 10.00 6.06
N LYS A 70 8.77 10.29 5.71
CA LYS A 70 9.73 10.95 6.61
C LYS A 70 9.88 12.42 6.23
N LYS A 71 9.34 13.33 7.03
CA LYS A 71 9.59 14.77 6.85
C LYS A 71 11.00 15.13 7.34
N ARG A 72 11.67 15.96 6.53
CA ARG A 72 13.12 16.09 6.48
C ARG A 72 13.80 16.77 7.67
N PHE A 73 13.05 17.35 8.60
CA PHE A 73 13.64 18.21 9.65
C PHE A 73 13.49 17.67 11.07
N PHE A 74 12.45 16.87 11.35
CA PHE A 74 12.17 16.37 12.71
C PHE A 74 12.19 14.84 12.83
N SER A 75 12.55 14.11 11.76
CA SER A 75 12.49 12.63 11.72
C SER A 75 11.11 12.03 12.03
N THR A 76 10.06 12.86 12.12
CA THR A 76 8.68 12.42 12.32
C THR A 76 8.25 11.56 11.14
N LYS A 77 7.91 10.30 11.45
CA LYS A 77 7.31 9.37 10.50
C LYS A 77 5.81 9.60 10.52
N GLU A 78 5.28 10.14 9.44
CA GLU A 78 3.83 10.19 9.22
C GLU A 78 3.39 8.85 8.61
N TYR A 79 2.30 8.30 9.15
CA TYR A 79 1.72 7.04 8.70
C TYR A 79 0.35 7.34 8.13
N GLU A 80 0.15 6.99 6.86
CA GLU A 80 -1.16 6.99 6.25
C GLU A 80 -1.51 5.54 5.92
N SER A 81 -2.68 5.09 6.35
CA SER A 81 -3.08 3.70 6.17
C SER A 81 -4.57 3.53 5.98
N SER A 82 -4.90 2.70 5.00
CA SER A 82 -6.25 2.36 4.60
C SER A 82 -6.39 0.84 4.53
N MET A 83 -7.56 0.34 4.93
CA MET A 83 -7.90 -1.07 4.95
C MET A 83 -9.25 -1.26 4.29
N LEU A 84 -9.31 -2.14 3.31
CA LEU A 84 -10.54 -2.65 2.76
C LEU A 84 -10.82 -4.02 3.38
N LYS A 85 -11.96 -4.15 4.03
CA LYS A 85 -12.51 -5.40 4.55
C LYS A 85 -13.63 -5.86 3.63
N LEU A 86 -13.51 -7.08 3.11
CA LEU A 86 -14.54 -7.76 2.35
C LEU A 86 -15.04 -8.95 3.15
N THR A 87 -16.36 -9.07 3.31
CA THR A 87 -16.97 -10.26 3.90
C THR A 87 -17.65 -11.05 2.79
N PHE A 88 -17.34 -12.33 2.67
CA PHE A 88 -17.90 -13.23 1.69
C PHE A 88 -18.98 -14.14 2.30
N ASP A 89 -19.97 -14.51 1.51
CA ASP A 89 -20.93 -15.55 1.83
C ASP A 89 -20.19 -16.91 1.87
N PRO A 90 -20.25 -17.67 2.98
CA PRO A 90 -19.55 -18.95 3.08
C PRO A 90 -20.02 -20.01 2.06
N GLN A 91 -21.27 -19.95 1.62
CA GLN A 91 -21.83 -20.92 0.67
C GLN A 91 -21.59 -20.50 -0.78
N ASN A 92 -21.82 -19.24 -1.09
CA ASN A 92 -21.81 -18.74 -2.47
C ASN A 92 -20.49 -18.08 -2.88
N LYS A 93 -19.56 -17.85 -1.94
CA LYS A 93 -18.28 -17.15 -2.13
C LYS A 93 -18.42 -15.78 -2.81
N LYS A 94 -19.52 -15.09 -2.53
CA LYS A 94 -19.83 -13.77 -3.06
C LYS A 94 -19.67 -12.71 -1.99
N VAL A 95 -19.26 -11.51 -2.38
CA VAL A 95 -19.14 -10.37 -1.46
C VAL A 95 -20.53 -10.02 -0.92
N VAL A 96 -20.67 -10.02 0.40
CA VAL A 96 -21.88 -9.61 1.13
C VAL A 96 -21.69 -8.22 1.73
N GLU A 97 -20.47 -7.89 2.15
CA GLU A 97 -20.17 -6.63 2.82
C GLU A 97 -18.83 -6.07 2.35
N ILE A 98 -18.79 -4.75 2.18
CA ILE A 98 -17.61 -3.97 1.81
C ILE A 98 -17.44 -2.86 2.84
N LYS A 99 -16.29 -2.82 3.51
CA LYS A 99 -15.97 -1.80 4.51
C LYS A 99 -14.60 -1.19 4.26
N ASN A 100 -14.57 0.11 3.99
CA ASN A 100 -13.35 0.91 3.93
C ASN A 100 -13.08 1.55 5.29
N LEU A 101 -11.93 1.23 5.89
CA LEU A 101 -11.53 1.68 7.21
C LEU A 101 -10.19 2.40 7.11
N LYS A 102 -10.07 3.54 7.81
CA LYS A 102 -8.76 4.13 8.10
C LYS A 102 -8.22 3.48 9.36
N ILE A 103 -7.07 2.84 9.26
CA ILE A 103 -6.41 2.21 10.42
C ILE A 103 -5.30 3.13 10.92
N ASN A 104 -4.99 3.04 12.22
CA ASN A 104 -3.92 3.84 12.82
C ASN A 104 -2.58 3.09 12.82
N ARG A 105 -1.50 3.82 13.14
CA ARG A 105 -0.14 3.25 13.23
C ARG A 105 -0.09 2.00 14.13
N THR A 106 -0.73 2.03 15.30
CA THR A 106 -0.70 0.92 16.27
C THR A 106 -1.30 -0.35 15.68
N GLN A 107 -2.43 -0.22 14.98
CA GLN A 107 -3.09 -1.33 14.30
C GLN A 107 -2.22 -1.89 13.17
N VAL A 108 -1.60 -1.03 12.34
CA VAL A 108 -0.64 -1.49 11.32
C VAL A 108 0.52 -2.27 11.95
N MET A 109 1.08 -1.78 13.06
CA MET A 109 2.16 -2.49 13.75
C MET A 109 1.72 -3.83 14.33
N GLN A 110 0.48 -3.95 14.83
CA GLN A 110 -0.08 -5.22 15.28
C GLN A 110 -0.21 -6.23 14.13
N LEU A 111 -0.60 -5.77 12.94
CA LEU A 111 -0.69 -6.62 11.75
C LEU A 111 0.69 -7.09 11.28
N LEU A 112 1.70 -6.20 11.27
CA LEU A 112 3.07 -6.56 10.89
C LEU A 112 3.71 -7.56 11.86
N LYS A 113 3.39 -7.49 13.16
CA LYS A 113 3.86 -8.45 14.16
C LYS A 113 3.26 -9.85 14.00
N LYS A 114 2.13 -9.98 13.30
CA LYS A 114 1.44 -11.26 13.07
C LYS A 114 2.04 -12.09 11.92
N ASP A 115 3.27 -11.80 11.46
CA ASP A 115 3.89 -12.43 10.28
C ASP A 115 2.97 -12.45 9.05
N THR A 116 2.28 -11.33 8.81
CA THR A 116 1.35 -11.18 7.68
C THR A 116 2.09 -10.76 6.40
N GLN A 117 1.52 -11.09 5.23
CA GLN A 117 2.07 -10.73 3.91
C GLN A 117 1.98 -9.23 3.57
N ILE A 118 1.88 -8.33 4.56
CA ILE A 118 1.81 -6.87 4.33
C ILE A 118 3.22 -6.28 4.10
N THR A 119 4.27 -7.12 4.11
CA THR A 119 5.64 -6.72 3.78
C THR A 119 5.87 -6.80 2.26
N GLY A 120 5.87 -5.64 1.59
CA GLY A 120 6.09 -5.54 0.13
C GLY A 120 4.89 -4.94 -0.61
N ILE A 121 4.96 -4.85 -1.95
CA ILE A 121 3.86 -4.35 -2.80
C ILE A 121 3.04 -5.55 -3.29
N ASN A 122 1.77 -5.59 -2.89
CA ASN A 122 0.83 -6.66 -3.24
C ASN A 122 -0.04 -6.20 -4.41
N ASP A 123 0.18 -6.76 -5.59
CA ASP A 123 -0.51 -6.39 -6.83
C ASP A 123 -1.15 -7.62 -7.49
N SER A 124 -2.19 -7.42 -8.30
CA SER A 124 -2.74 -8.50 -9.14
C SER A 124 -1.66 -9.09 -10.05
N PRO A 125 -1.58 -10.43 -10.19
CA PRO A 125 -0.58 -11.09 -11.03
C PRO A 125 -0.52 -10.56 -12.48
N LEU A 126 -1.68 -10.33 -13.10
CA LEU A 126 -1.78 -9.81 -14.47
C LEU A 126 -1.18 -8.41 -14.63
N ARG A 127 -1.34 -7.55 -13.61
CA ARG A 127 -0.81 -6.18 -13.65
C ARG A 127 0.69 -6.14 -13.40
N ARG A 128 1.20 -7.07 -12.58
CA ARG A 128 2.64 -7.28 -12.38
C ARG A 128 3.32 -7.64 -13.70
N PHE A 129 2.71 -8.53 -14.49
CA PHE A 129 3.18 -8.88 -15.83
C PHE A 129 3.20 -7.69 -16.78
N GLY A 130 2.11 -6.90 -16.82
CA GLY A 130 2.04 -5.69 -17.67
C GLY A 130 3.07 -4.61 -17.31
N ARG A 131 3.36 -4.40 -16.02
CA ARG A 131 4.40 -3.46 -15.56
C ARG A 131 5.82 -3.92 -15.92
N GLY A 132 6.09 -5.22 -15.89
CA GLY A 132 7.39 -5.78 -16.24
C GLY A 132 7.74 -5.69 -17.73
N LEU A 133 6.74 -5.50 -18.60
CA LEU A 133 6.93 -5.31 -20.05
C LEU A 133 7.15 -3.85 -20.46
N LEU A 134 6.88 -2.90 -19.57
CA LEU A 134 7.00 -1.45 -19.82
C LEU A 134 8.24 -0.82 -19.18
N ASN A 135 9.13 -1.62 -18.57
CA ASN A 135 10.41 -1.22 -18.00
C ASN A 135 11.58 -1.88 -18.74
#